data_AF-A0A1U8H024-F1
#
_entry.id   AF-A0A1U8H024-F1
#
_cell.length_a   1.000
_cell.length_b   1.000
_cell.length_c   1.000
_cell.angle_alpha   90.00
_cell.angle_beta   90.00
_cell.angle_gamma   90.00
#
_symmetry.space_group_name_H-M   'P 1'
#
loop_
_entity.id
_entity.type
_entity.pdbx_description
1 polymer ?
#
loop_
_entity_poly.entity_id
_entity_poly.type
_entity_poly.pdbx_seq_one_letter_code
_entity_poly.pdbx_strand_id
1 'polypeptide(L)'
;MATIMEIRNLGVGFRPQNAINMTRKWPCKQYLGQKKQNKKSFLVLCSVADQKESKVSSFSEEENVLIDALIGIQGRGAAASPQQLQEVERAVKVLEGSEGVSEPTSSSLIEGRWQLMFTTRPGSASPIQRTFVGVDSFSVFQEVFLRTNDPRVSNIVKFSEAIGELKVEALATIKDGKRILFQFDRAAFSFKFLPFKVPYPVPFRLLGDEAKGWLDTTYLSPSGNLRISRGNKGTTFVLQRETEPRQKLLSSISTGTRVEEAIEEFISLNKNVANSELELLKGEWQMIWSSQVETDSWIENAGNGLMGMQIVKPNGQLKFLVGILFGIRFSMTGKYEKSGSNTYDVIMDDGAILAGIYGIPVEMESKFTMEILYTDDKIRISRGYNKILFVHVRVDGSNKK
;
A
#
# COMPACT_ATOMS: atom_id res chain seq x y z
N MET A 1 -37.59 -21.49 -23.78
CA MET A 1 -38.21 -21.70 -22.45
C MET A 1 -37.13 -22.18 -21.50
N ALA A 2 -37.01 -21.49 -20.37
CA ALA A 2 -36.27 -21.86 -19.14
C ALA A 2 -34.72 -21.96 -19.21
N THR A 3 -33.91 -21.59 -18.22
CA THR A 3 -33.99 -20.69 -17.04
C THR A 3 -32.53 -20.49 -16.59
N ILE A 4 -32.28 -19.31 -16.02
CA ILE A 4 -31.08 -18.79 -15.34
C ILE A 4 -30.42 -19.77 -14.33
N MET A 5 -29.09 -19.76 -14.26
CA MET A 5 -28.35 -19.69 -12.99
C MET A 5 -26.94 -19.11 -13.19
N GLU A 6 -26.79 -17.81 -12.98
CA GLU A 6 -25.50 -17.17 -12.68
C GLU A 6 -25.07 -17.56 -11.27
N ILE A 7 -23.89 -18.17 -11.13
CA ILE A 7 -23.22 -18.33 -9.84
C ILE A 7 -21.94 -17.50 -9.88
N ARG A 8 -21.95 -16.46 -9.04
CA ARG A 8 -20.83 -15.59 -8.72
C ARG A 8 -19.70 -16.42 -8.09
N ASN A 9 -18.50 -16.36 -8.68
CA ASN A 9 -17.29 -16.79 -8.00
C ASN A 9 -16.60 -15.57 -7.35
N LEU A 10 -16.55 -15.62 -6.03
CA LEU A 10 -15.61 -14.92 -5.18
C LEU A 10 -14.21 -15.50 -5.44
N GLY A 11 -13.26 -14.66 -5.80
CA GLY A 11 -11.88 -15.08 -5.99
C GLY A 11 -10.99 -13.87 -6.18
N VAL A 12 -10.23 -13.53 -5.15
CA VAL A 12 -9.11 -12.58 -5.21
C VAL A 12 -8.07 -13.19 -6.16
N GLY A 13 -8.13 -12.79 -7.42
CA GLY A 13 -7.17 -13.18 -8.45
C GLY A 13 -6.39 -11.94 -8.88
N PHE A 14 -5.20 -11.75 -8.33
CA PHE A 14 -4.21 -10.86 -8.95
C PHE A 14 -3.80 -11.47 -10.29
N ARG A 15 -4.22 -10.84 -11.40
CA ARG A 15 -3.71 -11.17 -12.73
C ARG A 15 -2.46 -10.33 -13.02
N PRO A 16 -1.32 -10.93 -13.40
CA PRO A 16 -0.21 -10.16 -13.95
C PRO A 16 -0.58 -9.63 -15.35
N GLN A 17 -0.30 -8.35 -15.60
CA GLN A 17 -0.47 -7.72 -16.90
C GLN A 17 0.74 -8.01 -17.80
N ASN A 18 0.46 -8.39 -19.05
CA ASN A 18 1.47 -8.57 -20.10
C ASN A 18 2.21 -7.26 -20.38
N ALA A 19 3.54 -7.27 -20.23
CA ALA A 19 4.40 -6.15 -20.61
C ALA A 19 4.60 -6.11 -22.14
N ILE A 20 4.32 -4.95 -22.73
CA ILE A 20 4.57 -4.65 -24.14
C ILE A 20 6.04 -4.22 -24.30
N ASN A 21 6.80 -4.97 -25.08
CA ASN A 21 8.19 -4.69 -25.45
C ASN A 21 8.32 -3.44 -26.33
N MET A 22 9.18 -2.49 -25.94
CA MET A 22 9.76 -1.51 -26.86
C MET A 22 11.25 -1.35 -26.62
N THR A 23 12.02 -2.16 -27.35
CA THR A 23 13.47 -1.98 -27.56
C THR A 23 13.71 -0.95 -28.67
N ARG A 24 14.30 0.21 -28.37
CA ARG A 24 15.14 0.97 -29.32
C ARG A 24 16.28 1.70 -28.59
N LYS A 25 17.51 1.19 -28.77
CA LYS A 25 18.78 1.82 -28.38
C LYS A 25 19.23 2.79 -29.47
N TRP A 26 19.65 4.00 -29.11
CA TRP A 26 20.56 4.85 -29.91
C TRP A 26 21.59 5.54 -28.98
N PRO A 27 22.80 5.84 -29.48
CA PRO A 27 24.03 5.84 -28.67
C PRO A 27 24.52 7.21 -28.20
N CYS A 28 25.20 7.20 -27.04
CA CYS A 28 25.87 8.33 -26.42
C CYS A 28 27.20 8.65 -27.13
N LYS A 29 27.42 9.91 -27.50
CA LYS A 29 28.74 10.45 -27.89
C LYS A 29 29.26 11.39 -26.81
N GLN A 30 30.47 11.08 -26.35
CA GLN A 30 31.32 11.88 -25.48
C GLN A 30 31.73 13.20 -26.17
N TYR A 31 31.83 14.27 -25.39
CA TYR A 31 32.72 15.39 -25.70
C TYR A 31 33.49 15.81 -24.43
N LEU A 32 34.81 15.81 -24.58
CA LEU A 32 35.79 16.38 -23.65
C LEU A 32 35.75 17.92 -23.68
N GLY A 33 36.09 18.56 -22.56
CA GLY A 33 36.43 19.99 -22.55
C GLY A 33 36.66 20.59 -21.16
N GLN A 34 37.92 20.59 -20.74
CA GLN A 34 38.58 21.32 -19.64
C GLN A 34 38.06 22.78 -19.44
N LYS A 35 38.13 23.48 -18.28
CA LYS A 35 39.32 23.76 -17.43
C LYS A 35 38.92 24.61 -16.18
N LYS A 36 39.56 24.32 -15.05
CA LYS A 36 39.96 25.14 -13.87
C LYS A 36 39.30 26.52 -13.63
N GLN A 37 38.77 26.71 -12.41
CA GLN A 37 39.14 27.85 -11.55
C GLN A 37 39.14 27.47 -10.06
N ASN A 38 40.27 27.77 -9.41
CA ASN A 38 40.51 27.70 -7.96
C ASN A 38 39.66 28.75 -7.22
N LYS A 39 38.87 28.32 -6.23
CA LYS A 39 38.44 29.20 -5.13
C LYS A 39 38.71 28.50 -3.81
N LYS A 40 39.60 29.11 -3.03
CA LYS A 40 39.90 28.77 -1.64
C LYS A 40 38.63 28.99 -0.81
N SER A 41 38.07 27.93 -0.23
CA SER A 41 37.03 28.03 0.79
C SER A 41 37.63 27.78 2.16
N PHE A 42 37.49 28.78 3.02
CA PHE A 42 37.75 28.78 4.45
C PHE A 42 37.18 27.52 5.12
N LEU A 43 38.03 26.79 5.83
CA LEU A 43 37.61 25.77 6.80
C LEU A 43 37.08 26.48 8.04
N VAL A 44 35.77 26.44 8.24
CA VAL A 44 35.15 26.73 9.54
C VAL A 44 34.70 25.39 10.11
N LEU A 45 35.44 24.92 11.11
CA LEU A 45 34.95 23.94 12.07
C LEU A 45 33.77 24.57 12.82
N CYS A 46 32.59 23.95 12.71
CA CYS A 46 31.51 24.13 13.68
C CYS A 46 30.90 22.76 13.96
N SER A 47 31.35 22.19 15.08
CA SER A 47 30.65 21.18 15.85
C SER A 47 29.41 21.82 16.47
N VAL A 48 28.21 21.50 15.98
CA VAL A 48 26.99 21.57 16.77
C VAL A 48 26.20 20.31 16.46
N ALA A 49 26.08 19.49 17.49
CA ALA A 49 25.21 18.34 17.51
C ALA A 49 23.77 18.83 17.37
N ASP A 50 23.14 18.54 16.23
CA ASP A 50 21.70 18.36 16.15
C ASP A 50 21.46 16.86 16.00
N GLN A 51 21.35 16.20 17.15
CA GLN A 51 20.64 14.93 17.23
C GLN A 51 19.19 15.21 16.89
N LYS A 52 18.85 15.18 15.59
CA LYS A 52 17.48 14.91 15.18
C LYS A 52 17.23 13.44 15.45
N GLU A 53 16.64 13.17 16.62
CA GLU A 53 15.86 11.98 16.85
C GLU A 53 15.02 11.69 15.60
N SER A 54 15.31 10.56 14.97
CA SER A 54 14.47 9.95 13.96
C SER A 54 13.12 9.66 14.61
N LYS A 55 12.20 10.61 14.51
CA LYS A 55 10.82 10.51 14.99
C LYS A 55 10.12 9.41 14.19
N VAL A 56 10.18 8.18 14.69
CA VAL A 56 9.32 7.09 14.25
C VAL A 56 7.88 7.57 14.47
N SER A 57 7.14 7.68 13.38
CA SER A 57 5.73 8.08 13.35
C SER A 57 4.89 7.09 14.14
N SER A 58 4.74 7.29 15.44
CA SER A 58 3.87 6.40 16.23
C SER A 58 2.42 6.84 16.04
N PHE A 59 1.72 6.11 15.17
CA PHE A 59 0.27 6.06 15.22
C PHE A 59 -0.16 5.44 16.57
N SER A 60 -1.27 5.92 17.15
CA SER A 60 -1.84 5.32 18.38
C SER A 60 -2.30 3.87 18.13
N GLU A 61 -2.60 3.12 19.18
CA GLU A 61 -3.12 1.76 19.04
C GLU A 61 -4.43 1.73 18.23
N GLU A 62 -5.35 2.67 18.50
CA GLU A 62 -6.61 2.81 17.78
C GLU A 62 -6.39 3.25 16.31
N GLU A 63 -5.40 4.10 16.06
CA GLU A 63 -5.04 4.50 14.70
C GLU A 63 -4.48 3.31 13.91
N ASN A 64 -3.64 2.50 14.54
CA ASN A 64 -3.12 1.27 13.96
C ASN A 64 -4.22 0.27 13.63
N VAL A 65 -5.24 0.14 14.49
CA VAL A 65 -6.42 -0.71 14.19
C VAL A 65 -7.13 -0.26 12.90
N LEU A 66 -7.32 1.06 12.70
CA LEU A 66 -7.87 1.56 11.43
C LEU A 66 -6.93 1.28 10.26
N ILE A 67 -5.63 1.54 10.42
CA ILE A 67 -4.61 1.31 9.37
C ILE A 67 -4.61 -0.15 8.93
N ASP A 68 -4.66 -1.08 9.88
CA ASP A 68 -4.72 -2.51 9.62
C ASP A 68 -6.00 -2.90 8.89
N ALA A 69 -7.15 -2.34 9.28
CA ALA A 69 -8.43 -2.58 8.61
C ALA A 69 -8.44 -2.10 7.14
N LEU A 70 -7.54 -1.17 6.76
CA LEU A 70 -7.37 -0.73 5.38
C LEU A 70 -6.50 -1.68 4.54
N ILE A 71 -5.73 -2.57 5.17
CA ILE A 71 -4.85 -3.51 4.45
C ILE A 71 -5.70 -4.46 3.61
N GLY A 72 -5.33 -4.62 2.34
CA GLY A 72 -6.02 -5.50 1.40
C GLY A 72 -7.32 -4.92 0.81
N ILE A 73 -7.73 -3.71 1.19
CA ILE A 73 -8.84 -3.02 0.53
C ILE A 73 -8.35 -2.40 -0.79
N GLN A 74 -8.90 -2.86 -1.91
CA GLN A 74 -8.58 -2.36 -3.24
C GLN A 74 -9.45 -1.17 -3.66
N GLY A 75 -8.90 -0.35 -4.55
CA GLY A 75 -9.55 0.83 -5.13
C GLY A 75 -9.96 1.87 -4.09
N ARG A 76 -9.23 1.98 -2.97
CA ARG A 76 -9.54 2.87 -1.83
C ARG A 76 -10.99 2.72 -1.33
N GLY A 77 -11.47 1.48 -1.26
CA GLY A 77 -12.85 1.16 -0.84
C GLY A 77 -13.81 0.87 -2.00
N ALA A 78 -13.36 0.94 -3.26
CA ALA A 78 -14.18 0.61 -4.43
C ALA A 78 -14.65 -0.84 -4.45
N ALA A 79 -13.75 -1.75 -4.08
CA ALA A 79 -13.96 -3.19 -4.10
C ALA A 79 -14.08 -3.77 -2.68
N ALA A 80 -14.29 -2.93 -1.67
CA ALA A 80 -14.45 -3.36 -0.29
C ALA A 80 -15.70 -4.22 -0.13
N SER A 81 -15.55 -5.38 0.52
CA SER A 81 -16.67 -6.22 0.90
C SER A 81 -17.52 -5.56 2.01
N PRO A 82 -18.79 -5.95 2.20
CA PRO A 82 -19.61 -5.43 3.29
C PRO A 82 -18.96 -5.61 4.67
N GLN A 83 -18.25 -6.71 4.88
CA GLN A 83 -17.52 -6.97 6.12
C GLN A 83 -16.35 -5.99 6.31
N GLN A 84 -15.52 -5.79 5.28
CA GLN A 84 -14.43 -4.82 5.34
C GLN A 84 -14.94 -3.40 5.59
N LEU A 85 -16.05 -3.00 4.95
CA LEU A 85 -16.68 -1.70 5.20
C LEU A 85 -17.13 -1.57 6.67
N GLN A 86 -17.67 -2.64 7.26
CA GLN A 86 -18.10 -2.66 8.66
C GLN A 86 -16.90 -2.60 9.64
N GLU A 87 -15.80 -3.26 9.32
CA GLU A 87 -14.56 -3.21 10.10
C GLU A 87 -13.96 -1.80 10.10
N VAL A 88 -13.84 -1.19 8.92
CA VAL A 88 -13.37 0.19 8.77
C VAL A 88 -14.29 1.19 9.49
N GLU A 89 -15.60 1.08 9.32
CA GLU A 89 -16.54 1.99 9.99
C GLU A 89 -16.51 1.83 11.52
N ARG A 90 -16.28 0.60 12.04
CA ARG A 90 -16.08 0.39 13.47
C ARG A 90 -14.84 1.10 13.98
N ALA A 91 -13.70 0.93 13.31
CA ALA A 91 -12.45 1.59 13.68
C ALA A 91 -12.54 3.13 13.58
N VAL A 92 -13.20 3.64 12.53
CA VAL A 92 -13.48 5.07 12.37
C VAL A 92 -14.30 5.61 13.55
N LYS A 93 -15.36 4.91 13.97
CA LYS A 93 -16.20 5.34 15.09
C LYS A 93 -15.45 5.38 16.42
N VAL A 94 -14.52 4.45 16.64
CA VAL A 94 -13.66 4.46 17.84
C VAL A 94 -12.81 5.73 17.86
N LEU A 95 -12.17 6.06 16.73
CA LEU A 95 -11.35 7.28 16.62
C LEU A 95 -12.17 8.57 16.69
N GLU A 96 -13.37 8.61 16.11
CA GLU A 96 -14.27 9.77 16.23
C GLU A 96 -14.76 9.98 17.68
N GLY A 97 -14.71 8.93 18.53
CA GLY A 97 -15.01 9.00 19.96
C GLY A 97 -13.79 9.13 20.87
N SER A 98 -12.56 9.09 20.33
CA SER A 98 -11.32 9.20 21.09
C SER A 98 -10.83 10.65 21.17
N GLU A 99 -9.78 10.89 21.96
CA GLU A 99 -9.16 12.22 22.06
C GLU A 99 -8.33 12.51 20.80
N GLY A 100 -8.83 13.42 19.97
CA GLY A 100 -8.10 14.02 18.84
C GLY A 100 -7.87 15.52 19.05
N VAL A 101 -7.41 16.22 18.02
CA VAL A 101 -7.36 17.70 18.05
C VAL A 101 -8.79 18.24 18.18
N SER A 102 -9.04 19.09 19.18
CA SER A 102 -10.39 19.59 19.53
C SER A 102 -11.03 20.46 18.46
N GLU A 103 -10.26 21.38 17.87
CA GLU A 103 -10.65 22.24 16.76
C GLU A 103 -9.71 22.05 15.56
N PRO A 104 -9.89 20.95 14.78
CA PRO A 104 -9.01 20.63 13.67
C PRO A 104 -8.82 21.76 12.66
N THR A 105 -9.87 22.53 12.33
CA THR A 105 -9.78 23.60 11.31
C THR A 105 -8.93 24.79 11.75
N SER A 106 -8.76 25.00 13.04
CA SER A 106 -7.93 26.05 13.64
C SER A 106 -6.47 25.60 13.85
N SER A 107 -6.21 24.30 13.81
CA SER A 107 -4.87 23.73 14.02
C SER A 107 -4.00 23.82 12.77
N SER A 108 -2.70 24.09 12.93
CA SER A 108 -1.73 23.97 11.83
C SER A 108 -1.60 22.53 11.32
N LEU A 109 -1.96 21.53 12.13
CA LEU A 109 -1.92 20.12 11.77
C LEU A 109 -2.93 19.75 10.69
N ILE A 110 -3.90 20.59 10.33
CA ILE A 110 -4.79 20.30 9.18
C ILE A 110 -4.15 20.67 7.84
N GLU A 111 -3.19 21.60 7.83
CA GLU A 111 -2.63 22.14 6.60
C GLU A 111 -1.61 21.19 5.97
N GLY A 112 -1.59 21.17 4.64
CA GLY A 112 -0.67 20.37 3.83
C GLY A 112 -1.37 19.35 2.94
N ARG A 113 -0.56 18.42 2.44
CA ARG A 113 -0.98 17.37 1.49
C ARG A 113 -1.28 16.08 2.23
N TRP A 114 -2.49 15.57 2.01
CA TRP A 114 -2.99 14.33 2.59
C TRP A 114 -3.23 13.29 1.51
N GLN A 115 -2.72 12.08 1.66
CA GLN A 115 -3.03 10.96 0.78
C GLN A 115 -4.36 10.32 1.19
N LEU A 116 -5.24 10.08 0.21
CA LEU A 116 -6.50 9.39 0.43
C LEU A 116 -6.24 7.88 0.51
N MET A 117 -6.44 7.30 1.69
CA MET A 117 -6.25 5.86 1.93
C MET A 117 -7.54 5.08 1.72
N PHE A 118 -8.68 5.67 2.10
CA PHE A 118 -9.99 5.05 1.95
C PHE A 118 -11.09 6.07 1.76
N THR A 119 -12.10 5.72 0.96
CA THR A 119 -13.35 6.47 0.91
C THR A 119 -14.57 5.58 0.66
N THR A 120 -15.69 5.94 1.28
CA THR A 120 -16.97 5.32 0.93
C THR A 120 -17.50 5.87 -0.40
N ARG A 121 -18.26 5.04 -1.13
CA ARG A 121 -18.89 5.44 -2.39
C ARG A 121 -20.40 5.44 -2.25
N PRO A 122 -21.00 6.50 -1.67
CA PRO A 122 -22.45 6.63 -1.75
C PRO A 122 -22.87 6.72 -3.22
N GLY A 123 -24.09 6.28 -3.56
CA GLY A 123 -24.61 6.35 -4.93
C GLY A 123 -24.58 7.77 -5.53
N SER A 124 -24.55 8.79 -4.67
CA SER A 124 -24.46 10.22 -5.00
C SER A 124 -23.03 10.73 -5.26
N ALA A 125 -22.00 9.89 -5.16
CA ALA A 125 -20.60 10.28 -5.39
C ALA A 125 -20.40 10.95 -6.76
N SER A 126 -19.42 11.84 -6.90
CA SER A 126 -19.18 12.49 -8.19
C SER A 126 -18.62 11.50 -9.23
N PRO A 127 -18.79 11.74 -10.55
CA PRO A 127 -18.16 10.92 -11.58
C PRO A 127 -16.65 10.77 -11.39
N ILE A 128 -15.95 11.84 -10.98
CA ILE A 128 -14.50 11.82 -10.70
C ILE A 128 -14.18 10.83 -9.58
N GLN A 129 -14.98 10.83 -8.49
CA GLN A 129 -14.82 9.88 -7.39
C GLN A 129 -15.07 8.43 -7.85
N ARG A 130 -16.06 8.19 -8.71
CA ARG A 130 -16.34 6.84 -9.23
C ARG A 130 -15.23 6.32 -10.14
N THR A 131 -14.74 7.16 -11.05
CA THR A 131 -13.80 6.77 -12.10
C THR A 131 -12.36 6.69 -11.61
N PHE A 132 -11.86 7.70 -10.88
CA PHE A 132 -10.42 7.80 -10.58
C PHE A 132 -10.03 7.19 -9.22
N VAL A 133 -10.91 7.28 -8.22
CA VAL A 133 -10.59 6.76 -6.88
C VAL A 133 -10.51 5.22 -6.90
N GLY A 134 -11.01 4.54 -7.93
CA GLY A 134 -11.02 3.06 -8.00
C GLY A 134 -9.81 2.45 -8.66
N VAL A 135 -8.94 3.29 -9.22
CA VAL A 135 -7.77 2.84 -9.96
C VAL A 135 -6.57 2.81 -9.02
N ASP A 136 -6.14 1.62 -8.61
CA ASP A 136 -5.07 1.45 -7.62
C ASP A 136 -3.72 2.01 -8.06
N SER A 137 -3.46 2.08 -9.37
CA SER A 137 -2.23 2.69 -9.90
C SER A 137 -2.16 4.22 -9.71
N PHE A 138 -3.28 4.89 -9.44
CA PHE A 138 -3.31 6.33 -9.21
C PHE A 138 -3.18 6.64 -7.73
N SER A 139 -2.37 7.65 -7.40
CA SER A 139 -2.32 8.21 -6.06
C SER A 139 -3.30 9.38 -5.96
N VAL A 140 -4.19 9.36 -4.96
CA VAL A 140 -5.18 10.41 -4.74
C VAL A 140 -4.81 11.20 -3.49
N PHE A 141 -4.80 12.52 -3.60
CA PHE A 141 -4.45 13.42 -2.51
C PHE A 141 -5.51 14.51 -2.33
N GLN A 142 -5.53 15.07 -1.12
CA GLN A 142 -6.24 16.28 -0.80
C GLN A 142 -5.26 17.25 -0.12
N GLU A 143 -5.07 18.41 -0.74
CA GLU A 143 -4.35 19.52 -0.14
C GLU A 143 -5.35 20.43 0.59
N VAL A 144 -5.01 20.83 1.81
CA VAL A 144 -5.80 21.77 2.61
C VAL A 144 -4.90 22.91 3.07
N PHE A 145 -5.27 24.14 2.73
CA PHE A 145 -4.61 25.35 3.17
C PHE A 145 -5.68 26.36 3.55
N LEU A 146 -5.87 26.59 4.85
CA LEU A 146 -6.97 27.41 5.36
C LEU A 146 -6.48 28.77 5.91
N ARG A 147 -5.18 28.88 6.18
CA ARG A 147 -4.56 30.01 6.87
C ARG A 147 -3.73 30.86 5.90
N THR A 148 -4.24 31.03 4.69
CA THR A 148 -3.62 31.81 3.61
C THR A 148 -4.58 32.91 3.14
N ASN A 149 -4.10 33.83 2.30
CA ASN A 149 -4.95 34.85 1.68
C ASN A 149 -5.92 34.28 0.62
N ASP A 150 -5.73 33.04 0.20
CA ASP A 150 -6.59 32.31 -0.74
C ASP A 150 -6.81 30.88 -0.20
N PRO A 151 -7.67 30.72 0.84
CA PRO A 151 -7.91 29.44 1.48
C PRO A 151 -8.48 28.43 0.48
N ARG A 152 -7.88 27.24 0.40
CA ARG A 152 -8.26 26.22 -0.58
C ARG A 152 -8.27 24.81 -0.02
N VAL A 153 -9.19 24.03 -0.57
CA VAL A 153 -9.16 22.56 -0.55
C VAL A 153 -9.00 22.09 -1.98
N SER A 154 -7.95 21.32 -2.26
CA SER A 154 -7.63 20.86 -3.61
C SER A 154 -7.54 19.34 -3.66
N ASN A 155 -8.36 18.71 -4.48
CA ASN A 155 -8.31 17.27 -4.73
C ASN A 155 -7.40 17.00 -5.93
N ILE A 156 -6.43 16.10 -5.76
CA ILE A 156 -5.40 15.80 -6.76
C ILE A 156 -5.44 14.31 -7.08
N VAL A 157 -5.58 13.97 -8.35
CA VAL A 157 -5.39 12.61 -8.86
C VAL A 157 -4.07 12.58 -9.61
N LYS A 158 -3.07 11.92 -9.04
CA LYS A 158 -1.76 11.73 -9.67
C LYS A 158 -1.77 10.43 -10.46
N PHE A 159 -1.64 10.54 -11.77
CA PHE A 159 -1.66 9.39 -12.68
C PHE A 159 -0.36 8.57 -12.57
N SER A 160 0.77 9.25 -12.56
CA SER A 160 2.12 8.72 -12.27
C SER A 160 3.13 9.86 -12.25
N GLU A 161 4.38 9.59 -11.83
CA GLU A 161 5.49 10.55 -11.94
C GLU A 161 5.80 10.95 -13.38
N ALA A 162 5.57 10.04 -14.35
CA ALA A 162 5.89 10.24 -15.76
C ALA A 162 4.76 10.93 -16.54
N ILE A 163 3.50 10.75 -16.13
CA ILE A 163 2.34 11.28 -16.85
C ILE A 163 1.97 12.65 -16.33
N GLY A 164 1.77 12.79 -15.01
CA GLY A 164 1.26 14.01 -14.39
C GLY A 164 0.03 13.80 -13.51
N GLU A 165 -0.81 14.83 -13.38
CA GLU A 165 -1.92 14.87 -12.44
C GLU A 165 -3.11 15.72 -12.90
N LEU A 166 -4.30 15.42 -12.39
CA LEU A 166 -5.48 16.29 -12.40
C LEU A 166 -5.60 16.95 -11.02
N LYS A 167 -5.64 18.27 -10.98
CA LYS A 167 -5.89 19.05 -9.76
C LYS A 167 -7.22 19.80 -9.89
N VAL A 168 -8.11 19.59 -8.93
CA VAL A 168 -9.42 20.24 -8.80
C VAL A 168 -9.42 21.04 -7.52
N GLU A 169 -9.62 22.35 -7.61
CA GLU A 169 -9.44 23.30 -6.51
C GLU A 169 -10.77 23.94 -6.14
N ALA A 170 -10.96 24.12 -4.84
CA ALA A 170 -12.10 24.81 -4.28
C ALA A 170 -11.66 25.92 -3.34
N LEU A 171 -12.29 27.08 -3.46
CA LEU A 171 -12.23 28.12 -2.43
C LEU A 171 -12.83 27.57 -1.14
N ALA A 172 -12.17 27.79 -0.02
CA ALA A 172 -12.53 27.24 1.27
C ALA A 172 -12.86 28.33 2.30
N THR A 173 -13.72 28.01 3.26
CA THR A 173 -14.01 28.88 4.40
C THR A 173 -14.27 28.02 5.63
N ILE A 174 -13.65 28.40 6.75
CA ILE A 174 -13.91 27.75 8.03
C ILE A 174 -15.27 28.21 8.53
N LYS A 175 -16.19 27.27 8.79
CA LYS A 175 -17.49 27.58 9.40
C LYS A 175 -17.44 27.47 10.92
N ASP A 176 -16.77 26.44 11.42
CA ASP A 176 -16.60 26.16 12.84
C ASP A 176 -15.32 25.33 13.05
N GLY A 177 -15.03 24.92 14.28
CA GLY A 177 -13.82 24.17 14.64
C GLY A 177 -13.64 22.84 13.88
N LYS A 178 -14.67 22.32 13.20
CA LYS A 178 -14.62 21.05 12.46
C LYS A 178 -14.94 21.20 10.97
N ARG A 179 -15.85 22.12 10.61
CA ARG A 179 -16.44 22.21 9.27
C ARG A 179 -15.72 23.20 8.37
N ILE A 180 -15.35 22.72 7.19
CA ILE A 180 -14.85 23.50 6.07
C ILE A 180 -15.95 23.54 5.00
N LEU A 181 -16.40 24.75 4.65
CA LEU A 181 -17.22 24.96 3.46
C LEU A 181 -16.30 25.13 2.27
N PHE A 182 -16.68 24.59 1.12
CA PHE A 182 -15.89 24.76 -0.09
C PHE A 182 -16.77 24.96 -1.33
N GLN A 183 -16.22 25.64 -2.33
CA GLN A 183 -16.83 25.78 -3.66
C GLN A 183 -15.77 25.57 -4.74
N PHE A 184 -15.94 24.53 -5.56
CA PHE A 184 -15.04 24.26 -6.68
C PHE A 184 -15.10 25.41 -7.70
N ASP A 185 -13.93 25.95 -8.05
CA ASP A 185 -13.83 27.09 -8.98
C ASP A 185 -12.83 26.86 -10.12
N ARG A 186 -11.90 25.90 -9.97
CA ARG A 186 -10.80 25.66 -10.93
C ARG A 186 -10.47 24.18 -11.01
N ALA A 187 -10.07 23.74 -12.20
CA ALA A 187 -9.41 22.45 -12.36
C ALA A 187 -8.53 22.44 -13.61
N ALA A 188 -7.42 21.72 -13.54
CA ALA A 188 -6.50 21.57 -14.65
C ALA A 188 -5.74 20.25 -14.59
N PHE A 189 -5.42 19.72 -15.76
CA PHE A 189 -4.41 18.69 -15.93
C PHE A 189 -3.04 19.33 -16.03
N SER A 190 -2.08 18.79 -15.28
CA SER A 190 -0.67 19.11 -15.40
C SER A 190 0.04 17.86 -15.93
N PHE A 191 0.40 17.86 -17.20
CA PHE A 191 1.11 16.75 -17.85
C PHE A 191 2.62 17.02 -17.85
N LYS A 192 3.43 16.04 -17.48
CA LYS A 192 4.90 16.21 -17.40
C LYS A 192 5.57 16.40 -18.77
N PHE A 193 4.92 15.91 -19.82
CA PHE A 193 5.36 16.04 -21.21
C PHE A 193 4.89 17.33 -21.89
N LEU A 194 4.11 18.18 -21.21
CA LEU A 194 3.69 19.49 -21.74
C LEU A 194 4.24 20.63 -20.89
N PRO A 195 4.65 21.76 -21.50
CA PRO A 195 5.14 22.92 -20.76
C PRO A 195 4.01 23.79 -20.16
N PHE A 196 2.74 23.44 -20.40
CA PHE A 196 1.57 24.19 -19.93
C PHE A 196 0.51 23.26 -19.31
N LYS A 197 -0.38 23.85 -18.50
CA LYS A 197 -1.52 23.14 -17.92
C LYS A 197 -2.69 23.13 -18.90
N VAL A 198 -3.38 21.99 -19.00
CA VAL A 198 -4.60 21.86 -19.82
C VAL A 198 -5.81 22.08 -18.91
N PRO A 199 -6.68 23.08 -19.17
CA PRO A 199 -7.85 23.32 -18.33
C PRO A 199 -8.80 22.13 -18.37
N TYR A 200 -9.36 21.75 -17.22
CA TYR A 200 -10.40 20.73 -17.16
C TYR A 200 -11.72 21.30 -17.70
N PRO A 201 -12.41 20.64 -18.65
CA PRO A 201 -13.56 21.22 -19.36
C PRO A 201 -14.85 21.16 -18.53
N VAL A 202 -14.82 21.71 -17.30
CA VAL A 202 -16.00 21.85 -16.44
C VAL A 202 -16.26 23.33 -16.17
N PRO A 203 -17.44 23.84 -16.56
CA PRO A 203 -17.80 25.24 -16.33
C PRO A 203 -18.31 25.40 -14.89
N PHE A 204 -17.40 25.47 -13.91
CA PHE A 204 -17.76 25.56 -12.48
C PHE A 204 -18.73 26.70 -12.16
N ARG A 205 -18.67 27.81 -12.91
CA ARG A 205 -19.60 28.95 -12.78
C ARG A 205 -21.06 28.60 -13.07
N LEU A 206 -21.30 27.61 -13.93
CA LEU A 206 -22.65 27.16 -14.31
C LEU A 206 -23.22 26.10 -13.36
N LEU A 207 -22.37 25.48 -12.51
CA LEU A 207 -22.78 24.43 -11.59
C LEU A 207 -23.51 24.97 -10.35
N GLY A 208 -23.44 26.27 -10.07
CA GLY A 208 -24.13 26.89 -8.94
C GLY A 208 -23.85 26.17 -7.62
N ASP A 209 -24.91 25.67 -6.99
CA ASP A 209 -24.84 24.95 -5.71
C ASP A 209 -24.25 23.53 -5.83
N GLU A 210 -24.21 22.93 -7.02
CA GLU A 210 -23.60 21.60 -7.21
C GLU A 210 -22.06 21.63 -7.02
N ALA A 211 -21.44 22.80 -7.24
CA ALA A 211 -20.01 23.00 -6.98
C ALA A 211 -19.71 23.24 -5.49
N LYS A 212 -20.74 23.45 -4.66
CA LYS A 212 -20.58 23.70 -3.23
C LYS A 212 -20.64 22.39 -2.44
N GLY A 213 -19.92 22.36 -1.34
CA GLY A 213 -19.98 21.26 -0.39
C GLY A 213 -19.39 21.63 0.96
N TRP A 214 -19.37 20.65 1.84
CA TRP A 214 -18.71 20.77 3.13
C TRP A 214 -17.94 19.49 3.46
N LEU A 215 -16.88 19.67 4.24
CA LEU A 215 -16.09 18.61 4.86
C LEU A 215 -16.04 18.87 6.37
N ASP A 216 -16.51 17.92 7.16
CA ASP A 216 -16.29 17.92 8.60
C ASP A 216 -15.05 17.10 8.88
N THR A 217 -14.05 17.69 9.52
CA THR A 217 -12.93 16.93 10.08
C THR A 217 -13.37 16.38 11.43
N THR A 218 -13.74 15.09 11.46
CA THR A 218 -14.31 14.43 12.64
C THR A 218 -13.24 13.84 13.55
N TYR A 219 -12.06 13.54 13.01
CA TYR A 219 -10.87 13.18 13.76
C TYR A 219 -9.63 13.76 13.06
N LEU A 220 -8.75 14.36 13.84
CA LEU A 220 -7.39 14.73 13.42
C LEU A 220 -6.44 14.25 14.50
N SER A 221 -5.51 13.40 14.11
CA SER A 221 -4.49 12.84 15.01
C SER A 221 -3.70 13.95 15.68
N PRO A 222 -3.39 13.84 16.99
CA PRO A 222 -2.46 14.75 17.66
C PRO A 222 -1.07 14.77 17.01
N SER A 223 -0.66 13.68 16.35
CA SER A 223 0.59 13.60 15.59
C SER A 223 0.53 14.38 14.26
N GLY A 224 -0.67 14.64 13.74
CA GLY A 224 -0.89 15.21 12.40
C GLY A 224 -0.80 14.20 11.26
N ASN A 225 -0.69 12.89 11.54
CA ASN A 225 -0.46 11.86 10.52
C ASN A 225 -1.72 11.18 9.99
N LEU A 226 -2.81 11.16 10.76
CA LEU A 226 -4.11 10.61 10.35
C LEU A 226 -5.21 11.67 10.44
N ARG A 227 -6.11 11.67 9.46
CA ARG A 227 -7.30 12.52 9.46
C ARG A 227 -8.51 11.78 8.91
N ILE A 228 -9.63 11.90 9.60
CA ILE A 228 -10.93 11.41 9.14
C ILE A 228 -11.81 12.62 8.82
N SER A 229 -12.40 12.61 7.63
CA SER A 229 -13.38 13.61 7.23
C SER A 229 -14.70 12.99 6.79
N ARG A 230 -15.81 13.65 7.08
CA ARG A 230 -17.14 13.33 6.56
C ARG A 230 -17.56 14.40 5.56
N GLY A 231 -18.02 14.00 4.38
CA GLY A 231 -18.51 14.90 3.33
C GLY A 231 -20.02 15.03 3.31
N ASN A 232 -20.50 16.10 2.68
CA ASN A 232 -21.93 16.44 2.55
C ASN A 232 -22.84 15.36 1.94
N LYS A 233 -22.27 14.36 1.27
CA LYS A 233 -22.99 13.23 0.67
C LYS A 233 -22.96 11.95 1.53
N GLY A 234 -22.56 12.05 2.79
CA GLY A 234 -22.36 10.89 3.68
C GLY A 234 -21.07 10.13 3.38
N THR A 235 -20.14 10.74 2.64
CA THR A 235 -18.86 10.12 2.30
C THR A 235 -17.90 10.19 3.47
N THR A 236 -17.30 9.07 3.85
CA THR A 236 -16.15 9.02 4.77
C THR A 236 -14.87 9.10 3.96
N PHE A 237 -13.90 9.87 4.43
CA PHE A 237 -12.55 9.92 3.90
C PHE A 237 -11.57 9.62 5.03
N VAL A 238 -10.72 8.62 4.85
CA VAL A 238 -9.57 8.38 5.72
C VAL A 238 -8.34 8.82 4.95
N LEU A 239 -7.61 9.78 5.51
CA LEU A 239 -6.44 10.36 4.89
C LEU A 239 -5.22 10.27 5.80
N GLN A 240 -4.05 10.06 5.20
CA GLN A 240 -2.78 10.03 5.89
C GLN A 240 -1.81 11.05 5.30
N ARG A 241 -1.02 11.70 6.15
CA ARG A 241 0.04 12.62 5.72
C ARG A 241 1.34 11.87 5.45
N GLU A 242 1.69 11.02 6.39
CA GLU A 242 2.77 10.06 6.29
C GLU A 242 2.15 8.67 6.25
N THR A 243 2.58 7.84 5.31
CA THR A 243 2.16 6.45 5.22
C THR A 243 3.14 5.56 5.98
N GLU A 244 2.59 4.60 6.73
CA GLU A 244 3.42 3.62 7.44
C GLU A 244 4.31 2.86 6.46
N PRO A 245 5.56 2.51 6.84
CA PRO A 245 6.46 1.77 5.97
C PRO A 245 5.83 0.50 5.38
N ARG A 246 5.02 -0.22 6.17
CA ARG A 246 4.32 -1.43 5.72
C ARG A 246 3.32 -1.13 4.61
N GLN A 247 2.56 -0.04 4.73
CA GLN A 247 1.59 0.37 3.71
C GLN A 247 2.30 0.77 2.41
N LYS A 248 3.43 1.48 2.50
CA LYS A 248 4.26 1.80 1.33
C LYS A 248 4.73 0.54 0.61
N LEU A 249 5.27 -0.43 1.36
CA LEU A 249 5.71 -1.71 0.81
C LEU A 249 4.57 -2.46 0.09
N LEU A 250 3.42 -2.60 0.76
CA LEU A 250 2.26 -3.29 0.17
C LEU A 250 1.71 -2.58 -1.07
N SER A 251 1.74 -1.24 -1.09
CA SER A 251 1.37 -0.45 -2.27
C SER A 251 2.34 -0.67 -3.43
N SER A 252 3.65 -0.68 -3.17
CA SER A 252 4.67 -0.96 -4.20
C SER A 252 4.49 -2.35 -4.78
N ILE A 253 4.22 -3.36 -3.92
CA ILE A 253 3.92 -4.73 -4.36
C ILE A 253 2.67 -4.77 -5.24
N SER A 254 1.57 -4.17 -4.79
CA SER A 254 0.31 -4.17 -5.54
C SER A 254 0.40 -3.46 -6.89
N THR A 255 1.29 -2.47 -7.03
CA THR A 255 1.50 -1.73 -8.27
C THR A 255 2.65 -2.28 -9.11
N GLY A 256 3.40 -3.26 -8.60
CA GLY A 256 4.60 -3.81 -9.25
C GLY A 256 5.72 -2.79 -9.47
N THR A 257 5.72 -1.67 -8.73
CA THR A 257 6.63 -0.55 -8.99
C THR A 257 7.67 -0.42 -7.87
N ARG A 258 8.97 -0.48 -8.22
CA ARG A 258 10.11 -0.28 -7.30
C ARG A 258 10.02 -1.14 -6.02
N VAL A 259 9.58 -2.39 -6.16
CA VAL A 259 9.28 -3.27 -5.01
C VAL A 259 10.53 -3.57 -4.18
N GLU A 260 11.65 -3.88 -4.83
CA GLU A 260 12.92 -4.17 -4.14
C GLU A 260 13.40 -2.98 -3.31
N GLU A 261 13.35 -1.77 -3.88
CA GLU A 261 13.71 -0.53 -3.16
C GLU A 261 12.80 -0.29 -1.96
N ALA A 262 11.49 -0.56 -2.10
CA ALA A 262 10.53 -0.46 -1.01
C ALA A 262 10.79 -1.50 0.11
N ILE A 263 11.24 -2.71 -0.25
CA ILE A 263 11.68 -3.73 0.71
C ILE A 263 12.92 -3.25 1.48
N GLU A 264 13.92 -2.72 0.79
CA GLU A 264 15.14 -2.22 1.42
C GLU A 264 14.87 -1.05 2.37
N GLU A 265 14.05 -0.08 1.95
CA GLU A 265 13.59 1.03 2.80
C GLU A 265 12.84 0.49 4.02
N PHE A 266 11.90 -0.44 3.83
CA PHE A 266 11.11 -1.03 4.91
C PHE A 266 11.99 -1.73 5.94
N ILE A 267 12.91 -2.60 5.50
CA ILE A 267 13.84 -3.29 6.40
C ILE A 267 14.72 -2.27 7.13
N SER A 268 15.28 -1.28 6.41
CA SER A 268 16.16 -0.25 6.98
C SER A 268 15.49 0.52 8.12
N LEU A 269 14.24 0.97 7.91
CA LEU A 269 13.47 1.71 8.90
C LEU A 269 13.15 0.87 10.15
N ASN A 270 13.00 -0.45 9.98
CA ASN A 270 12.63 -1.35 11.08
C ASN A 270 13.83 -2.04 11.77
N LYS A 271 15.05 -1.92 11.23
CA LYS A 271 16.27 -2.49 11.84
C LYS A 271 16.56 -1.94 13.25
N ASN A 272 16.21 -0.69 13.53
CA ASN A 272 16.49 -0.06 14.82
C ASN A 272 15.57 -0.52 15.97
N VAL A 273 14.50 -1.27 15.67
CA VAL A 273 13.58 -1.83 16.67
C VAL A 273 13.99 -3.26 17.07
N ALA A 274 14.80 -3.94 16.26
CA ALA A 274 15.08 -5.36 16.37
C ALA A 274 16.59 -5.67 16.39
N ASN A 275 17.23 -5.45 17.53
CA ASN A 275 18.49 -6.12 17.87
C ASN A 275 18.24 -7.55 18.45
N SER A 276 17.10 -8.15 18.09
CA SER A 276 16.66 -9.49 18.50
C SER A 276 16.83 -10.48 17.34
N GLU A 277 17.23 -11.71 17.63
CA GLU A 277 17.20 -12.81 16.67
C GLU A 277 15.80 -12.91 16.03
N LEU A 278 15.74 -12.96 14.70
CA LEU A 278 14.48 -13.06 13.97
C LEU A 278 14.08 -14.53 13.86
N GLU A 279 12.95 -14.87 14.49
CA GLU A 279 12.44 -16.24 14.50
C GLU A 279 11.51 -16.51 13.31
N LEU A 280 11.53 -17.73 12.78
CA LEU A 280 10.53 -18.17 11.82
C LEU A 280 9.19 -18.39 12.54
N LEU A 281 8.34 -17.37 12.51
CA LEU A 281 7.07 -17.37 13.21
C LEU A 281 6.09 -18.41 12.65
N LYS A 282 5.45 -19.13 13.57
CA LYS A 282 4.44 -20.16 13.29
C LYS A 282 3.19 -19.55 12.67
N GLY A 283 2.58 -20.26 11.73
CA GLY A 283 1.35 -19.82 11.08
C GLY A 283 1.25 -20.11 9.60
N GLU A 284 0.14 -19.70 9.01
CA GLU A 284 -0.11 -19.67 7.58
C GLU A 284 0.25 -18.30 7.01
N TRP A 285 1.07 -18.33 5.97
CA TRP A 285 1.72 -17.17 5.35
C TRP A 285 1.48 -17.21 3.85
N GLN A 286 0.62 -16.33 3.35
CA GLN A 286 0.38 -16.18 1.92
C GLN A 286 1.49 -15.35 1.30
N MET A 287 2.16 -15.86 0.26
CA MET A 287 3.07 -15.05 -0.50
C MET A 287 2.33 -14.03 -1.36
N ILE A 288 2.84 -12.80 -1.37
CA ILE A 288 2.30 -11.71 -2.17
C ILE A 288 3.31 -11.18 -3.20
N TRP A 289 4.60 -11.53 -3.07
CA TRP A 289 5.63 -11.10 -4.02
C TRP A 289 6.91 -11.94 -3.93
N SER A 290 7.59 -12.12 -5.07
CA SER A 290 8.94 -12.69 -5.19
C SER A 290 9.82 -11.87 -6.15
N SER A 291 11.13 -11.81 -5.91
CA SER A 291 12.07 -11.11 -6.81
C SER A 291 12.34 -11.85 -8.12
N GLN A 292 12.03 -13.15 -8.17
CA GLN A 292 12.12 -13.94 -9.39
C GLN A 292 10.74 -14.03 -10.06
N VAL A 293 10.74 -13.88 -11.39
CA VAL A 293 9.58 -14.20 -12.24
C VAL A 293 9.53 -15.72 -12.42
N GLU A 294 8.36 -16.30 -12.16
CA GLU A 294 8.07 -17.72 -12.33
C GLU A 294 8.62 -18.25 -13.67
N THR A 295 9.35 -19.37 -13.61
CA THR A 295 9.76 -20.10 -14.83
C THR A 295 8.58 -20.88 -15.43
N ASP A 296 8.72 -21.42 -16.64
CA ASP A 296 7.67 -22.22 -17.29
C ASP A 296 7.31 -23.52 -16.49
N SER A 297 8.15 -23.93 -15.53
CA SER A 297 7.90 -25.08 -14.65
C SER A 297 7.18 -24.66 -13.37
N TRP A 298 5.86 -24.57 -13.43
CA TRP A 298 5.04 -24.19 -12.27
C TRP A 298 5.20 -25.14 -11.07
N ILE A 299 5.45 -26.44 -11.29
CA ILE A 299 5.65 -27.43 -10.22
C ILE A 299 6.96 -27.17 -9.48
N GLU A 300 8.03 -26.86 -10.20
CA GLU A 300 9.33 -26.52 -9.61
C GLU A 300 9.23 -25.20 -8.84
N ASN A 301 8.54 -24.20 -9.40
CA ASN A 301 8.26 -22.95 -8.70
C ASN A 301 7.47 -23.20 -7.40
N ALA A 302 6.44 -24.06 -7.45
CA ALA A 302 5.66 -24.45 -6.29
C ALA A 302 6.50 -25.18 -5.23
N GLY A 303 7.36 -26.11 -5.64
CA GLY A 303 8.24 -26.87 -4.75
C GLY A 303 9.33 -26.02 -4.09
N ASN A 304 9.81 -25.00 -4.79
CA ASN A 304 10.77 -24.03 -4.28
C ASN A 304 10.13 -22.88 -3.48
N GLY A 305 8.80 -22.93 -3.26
CA GLY A 305 8.07 -21.91 -2.51
C GLY A 305 7.98 -20.56 -3.23
N LEU A 306 8.11 -20.55 -4.56
CA LEU A 306 7.96 -19.38 -5.44
C LEU A 306 6.50 -19.08 -5.80
N MET A 307 5.54 -19.83 -5.27
CA MET A 307 4.11 -19.51 -5.34
C MET A 307 3.35 -20.02 -4.10
N GLY A 308 2.17 -19.45 -3.87
CA GLY A 308 1.18 -19.96 -2.91
C GLY A 308 1.45 -19.61 -1.44
N MET A 309 0.99 -20.50 -0.57
CA MET A 309 0.96 -20.34 0.88
C MET A 309 2.03 -21.21 1.55
N GLN A 310 2.69 -20.67 2.57
CA GLN A 310 3.61 -21.39 3.44
C GLN A 310 2.98 -21.57 4.83
N ILE A 311 2.99 -22.80 5.34
CA ILE A 311 2.46 -23.15 6.65
C ILE A 311 3.63 -23.60 7.52
N VAL A 312 3.98 -22.79 8.51
CA VAL A 312 5.03 -23.07 9.50
C VAL A 312 4.39 -23.72 10.72
N LYS A 313 4.72 -24.99 10.96
CA LYS A 313 4.15 -25.79 12.06
C LYS A 313 5.07 -25.83 13.28
N PRO A 314 4.53 -26.04 14.49
CA PRO A 314 5.31 -26.07 15.73
C PRO A 314 6.28 -27.26 15.85
N ASN A 315 6.10 -28.31 15.06
CA ASN A 315 6.90 -29.54 15.09
C ASN A 315 8.11 -29.52 14.13
N GLY A 316 8.56 -28.33 13.71
CA GLY A 316 9.67 -28.19 12.75
C GLY A 316 9.29 -28.57 11.31
N GLN A 317 7.99 -28.67 11.00
CA GLN A 317 7.53 -28.90 9.63
C GLN A 317 7.19 -27.59 8.91
N LEU A 318 7.59 -27.52 7.65
CA LEU A 318 7.17 -26.48 6.72
C LEU A 318 6.33 -27.13 5.63
N LYS A 319 5.25 -26.47 5.23
CA LYS A 319 4.39 -26.94 4.14
C LYS A 319 4.13 -25.83 3.14
N PHE A 320 4.33 -26.11 1.86
CA PHE A 320 3.90 -25.28 0.75
C PHE A 320 2.56 -25.78 0.23
N LEU A 321 1.64 -24.85 -0.04
CA LEU A 321 0.33 -25.15 -0.59
C LEU A 321 0.00 -24.16 -1.70
N VAL A 322 -0.28 -24.69 -2.89
CA VAL A 322 -0.54 -23.90 -4.09
C VAL A 322 -1.86 -24.35 -4.69
N GLY A 323 -2.78 -23.40 -4.89
CA GLY A 323 -4.02 -23.63 -5.61
C GLY A 323 -3.79 -23.65 -7.12
N ILE A 324 -4.33 -24.66 -7.80
CA ILE A 324 -4.34 -24.79 -9.25
C ILE A 324 -5.79 -24.71 -9.74
N LEU A 325 -5.99 -24.67 -11.05
CA LEU A 325 -7.30 -24.65 -11.68
C LEU A 325 -8.12 -25.93 -11.35
N PHE A 326 -9.45 -25.82 -11.40
CA PHE A 326 -10.40 -26.92 -11.20
C PHE A 326 -10.35 -27.59 -9.80
N GLY A 327 -9.93 -26.86 -8.77
CA GLY A 327 -9.90 -27.38 -7.39
C GLY A 327 -8.75 -28.35 -7.12
N ILE A 328 -7.81 -28.47 -8.06
CA ILE A 328 -6.55 -29.19 -7.89
C ILE A 328 -5.62 -28.32 -7.03
N ARG A 329 -4.85 -28.94 -6.13
CA ARG A 329 -3.85 -28.25 -5.32
C ARG A 329 -2.53 -28.98 -5.39
N PHE A 330 -1.43 -28.25 -5.42
CA PHE A 330 -0.12 -28.82 -5.14
C PHE A 330 0.22 -28.59 -3.67
N SER A 331 0.82 -29.59 -3.05
CA SER A 331 1.27 -29.57 -1.67
C SER A 331 2.68 -30.11 -1.62
N MET A 332 3.55 -29.49 -0.83
CA MET A 332 4.86 -30.05 -0.52
C MET A 332 5.13 -29.87 0.96
N THR A 333 5.42 -30.95 1.67
CA THR A 333 5.81 -30.90 3.08
C THR A 333 7.29 -31.17 3.22
N GLY A 334 7.89 -30.58 4.24
CA GLY A 334 9.29 -30.74 4.56
C GLY A 334 9.58 -30.44 6.02
N LYS A 335 10.86 -30.45 6.36
CA LYS A 335 11.39 -30.08 7.68
C LYS A 335 12.26 -28.84 7.56
N TYR A 336 12.28 -28.05 8.62
CA TYR A 336 13.22 -26.94 8.77
C TYR A 336 13.95 -27.03 10.10
N GLU A 337 15.22 -26.63 10.10
CA GLU A 337 16.06 -26.59 11.31
C GLU A 337 16.82 -25.25 11.35
N LYS A 338 16.94 -24.65 12.53
CA LYS A 338 17.66 -23.37 12.70
C LYS A 338 19.16 -23.63 12.53
N SER A 339 19.78 -23.02 11.53
CA SER A 339 21.20 -23.19 11.18
C SER A 339 22.08 -21.99 11.55
N GLY A 340 21.47 -20.86 11.92
CA GLY A 340 22.16 -19.65 12.38
C GLY A 340 21.22 -18.71 13.14
N SER A 341 21.61 -17.45 13.34
CA SER A 341 20.80 -16.48 14.12
C SER A 341 19.41 -16.27 13.51
N ASN A 342 19.38 -15.99 12.19
CA ASN A 342 18.15 -15.75 11.43
C ASN A 342 18.02 -16.70 10.24
N THR A 343 18.80 -17.78 10.19
CA THR A 343 18.85 -18.71 9.05
C THR A 343 18.36 -20.09 9.43
N TYR A 344 17.69 -20.73 8.48
CA TYR A 344 17.07 -22.05 8.61
C TYR A 344 17.42 -22.90 7.41
N ASP A 345 17.87 -24.12 7.63
CA ASP A 345 18.02 -25.11 6.58
C ASP A 345 16.68 -25.82 6.38
N VAL A 346 16.22 -25.86 5.14
CA VAL A 346 14.91 -26.40 4.77
C VAL A 346 15.11 -27.54 3.77
N ILE A 347 14.47 -28.67 4.08
CA ILE A 347 14.41 -29.85 3.21
C ILE A 347 12.95 -30.14 2.96
N MET A 348 12.52 -29.99 1.70
CA MET A 348 11.18 -30.31 1.23
C MET A 348 11.28 -31.61 0.42
N ASP A 349 10.54 -32.66 0.80
CA ASP A 349 10.70 -34.01 0.25
C ASP A 349 9.37 -34.78 0.06
N ASP A 350 8.24 -34.24 0.53
CA ASP A 350 6.92 -34.86 0.45
C ASP A 350 5.98 -34.05 -0.46
N GLY A 351 6.19 -34.16 -1.78
CA GLY A 351 5.37 -33.53 -2.81
C GLY A 351 4.12 -34.33 -3.17
N ALA A 352 2.98 -33.67 -3.36
CA ALA A 352 1.74 -34.30 -3.81
C ALA A 352 0.83 -33.35 -4.59
N ILE A 353 0.15 -33.87 -5.63
CA ILE A 353 -0.96 -33.23 -6.31
C ILE A 353 -2.28 -33.76 -5.72
N LEU A 354 -3.07 -32.86 -5.15
CA LEU A 354 -4.32 -33.13 -4.47
C LEU A 354 -5.51 -32.79 -5.39
N ALA A 355 -6.40 -33.74 -5.62
CA ALA A 355 -7.65 -33.57 -6.35
C ALA A 355 -8.82 -34.15 -5.53
N GLY A 356 -9.58 -33.27 -4.86
CA GLY A 356 -10.63 -33.71 -3.93
C GLY A 356 -10.07 -34.48 -2.74
N ILE A 357 -10.53 -35.73 -2.57
CA ILE A 357 -10.06 -36.66 -1.52
C ILE A 357 -8.82 -37.47 -1.92
N TYR A 358 -8.40 -37.38 -3.19
CA TYR A 358 -7.28 -38.15 -3.73
C TYR A 358 -6.00 -37.30 -3.76
N GLY A 359 -4.86 -37.90 -3.41
CA GLY A 359 -3.54 -37.29 -3.50
C GLY A 359 -2.59 -38.20 -4.28
N ILE A 360 -1.95 -37.66 -5.31
CA ILE A 360 -0.95 -38.36 -6.13
C ILE A 360 0.43 -37.86 -5.67
N PRO A 361 1.32 -38.73 -5.17
CA PRO A 361 2.67 -38.32 -4.78
C PRO A 361 3.46 -37.86 -6.00
N VAL A 362 4.31 -36.86 -5.81
CA VAL A 362 5.23 -36.33 -6.80
C VAL A 362 6.63 -36.48 -6.23
N GLU A 363 7.46 -37.29 -6.89
CA GLU A 363 8.87 -37.43 -6.54
C GLU A 363 9.59 -36.11 -6.85
N MET A 364 9.83 -35.33 -5.80
CA MET A 364 10.54 -34.07 -5.89
C MET A 364 11.18 -33.77 -4.54
N GLU A 365 12.41 -33.30 -4.56
CA GLU A 365 13.16 -32.89 -3.39
C GLU A 365 13.74 -31.49 -3.63
N SER A 366 13.62 -30.60 -2.65
CA SER A 366 14.22 -29.27 -2.68
C SER A 366 14.93 -29.01 -1.36
N LYS A 367 16.17 -28.52 -1.46
CA LYS A 367 17.02 -28.16 -0.32
C LYS A 367 17.51 -26.74 -0.48
N PHE A 368 17.27 -25.91 0.52
CA PHE A 368 17.70 -24.52 0.50
C PHE A 368 17.84 -23.95 1.92
N THR A 369 18.68 -22.92 2.04
CA THR A 369 18.75 -22.10 3.25
C THR A 369 17.79 -20.92 3.10
N MET A 370 16.99 -20.68 4.14
CA MET A 370 16.09 -19.55 4.28
C MET A 370 16.64 -18.59 5.35
N GLU A 371 16.85 -17.34 4.98
CA GLU A 371 17.25 -16.25 5.87
C GLU A 371 16.04 -15.33 6.13
N ILE A 372 15.74 -15.06 7.38
CA ILE A 372 14.70 -14.09 7.77
C ILE A 372 15.34 -12.70 7.84
N LEU A 373 14.86 -11.80 6.99
CA LEU A 373 15.31 -10.41 6.91
C LEU A 373 14.45 -9.47 7.76
N TYR A 374 13.17 -9.82 7.89
CA TYR A 374 12.21 -9.16 8.76
C TYR A 374 11.05 -10.10 9.05
N THR A 375 10.50 -10.04 10.26
CA THR A 375 9.25 -10.74 10.60
C THR A 375 8.54 -10.02 11.73
N ASP A 376 7.22 -9.87 11.60
CA ASP A 376 6.31 -9.48 12.67
C ASP A 376 5.07 -10.39 12.63
N ASP A 377 3.99 -10.06 13.34
CA ASP A 377 2.76 -10.85 13.37
C ASP A 377 1.93 -10.81 12.07
N LYS A 378 2.31 -9.97 11.09
CA LYS A 378 1.55 -9.65 9.87
C LYS A 378 2.31 -9.89 8.59
N ILE A 379 3.60 -9.59 8.53
CA ILE A 379 4.44 -9.65 7.34
C ILE A 379 5.79 -10.30 7.65
N ARG A 380 6.26 -11.10 6.69
CA ARG A 380 7.58 -11.72 6.74
C ARG A 380 8.30 -11.46 5.42
N ILE A 381 9.53 -10.96 5.53
CA ILE A 381 10.46 -10.80 4.41
C ILE A 381 11.60 -11.79 4.63
N SER A 382 11.75 -12.69 3.68
CA SER A 382 12.75 -13.75 3.75
C SER A 382 13.54 -13.81 2.44
N ARG A 383 14.79 -14.22 2.54
CA ARG A 383 15.64 -14.57 1.41
C ARG A 383 15.80 -16.08 1.39
N GLY A 384 15.41 -16.74 0.30
CA GLY A 384 15.48 -18.20 0.19
C GLY A 384 16.47 -18.66 -0.88
N TYR A 385 16.12 -19.77 -1.52
CA TYR A 385 16.84 -20.37 -2.65
C TYR A 385 17.34 -19.33 -3.65
N ASN A 386 18.57 -19.47 -4.16
CA ASN A 386 19.20 -18.56 -5.12
C ASN A 386 19.16 -17.06 -4.75
N LYS A 387 19.11 -16.72 -3.45
CA LYS A 387 19.00 -15.34 -2.94
C LYS A 387 17.71 -14.61 -3.34
N ILE A 388 16.68 -15.35 -3.74
CA ILE A 388 15.36 -14.79 -4.09
C ILE A 388 14.75 -14.16 -2.84
N LEU A 389 14.23 -12.95 -2.98
CA LEU A 389 13.48 -12.27 -1.94
C LEU A 389 12.01 -12.66 -2.03
N PHE A 390 11.41 -12.91 -0.88
CA PHE A 390 10.00 -13.22 -0.74
C PHE A 390 9.34 -12.30 0.26
N VAL A 391 8.13 -11.85 -0.07
CA VAL A 391 7.26 -11.15 0.87
C VAL A 391 6.01 -11.98 1.10
N HIS A 392 5.79 -12.33 2.37
CA HIS A 392 4.62 -13.07 2.81
C HIS A 392 3.80 -12.24 3.80
N VAL A 393 2.47 -12.41 3.75
CA VAL A 393 1.53 -11.86 4.72
C VAL A 393 0.85 -12.99 5.48
N ARG A 394 0.63 -12.81 6.78
CA ARG A 394 -0.01 -13.82 7.62
C ARG A 394 -1.52 -13.87 7.35
N VAL A 395 -2.09 -15.07 7.28
CA VAL A 395 -3.53 -15.28 6.99
C VAL A 395 -4.32 -15.88 8.16
N ASP A 396 -3.65 -16.45 9.17
CA ASP A 396 -4.28 -17.07 10.35
C ASP A 396 -5.21 -16.14 11.15
N GLY A 397 -5.00 -14.82 11.03
CA GLY A 397 -5.78 -13.81 11.75
C GLY A 397 -7.26 -13.73 11.32
N SER A 398 -7.61 -14.31 10.18
CA SER A 398 -8.99 -14.34 9.67
C SER A 398 -9.89 -15.37 10.36
N ASN A 399 -9.35 -16.24 11.23
CA ASN A 399 -10.07 -17.32 11.91
C ASN A 399 -9.95 -17.29 13.44
N LYS A 400 -9.88 -16.10 14.06
CA LYS A 400 -10.24 -15.99 15.49
C LYS A 400 -11.76 -15.94 15.59
N LYS A 401 -12.39 -17.12 15.61
CA LYS A 401 -13.77 -17.33 16.07
C LYS A 401 -13.88 -17.07 17.56
#